data_AF-A0A345Z4Z7-F1
#
_entry.id   AF-A0A345Z4Z7-F1
#
_cell.length_a   1.000
_cell.length_b   1.000
_cell.length_c   1.000
_cell.angle_alpha   90.00
_cell.angle_beta   90.00
_cell.angle_gamma   90.00
#
_symmetry.space_group_name_H-M   'P 1'
#
loop_
_entity.id
_entity.type
_entity.pdbx_description
1 polymer ?
#
loop_
_entity_poly.entity_id
_entity_poly.type
_entity_poly.pdbx_seq_one_letter_code
_entity_poly.pdbx_strand_id
1 'polypeptide(L)'
;MNIAIEVIGWIGFTTASLLLIPQVIKTIKTNDTSTISTSMFIVGLINFTTWTIYGFLIASPQIYIANIIAVTCNIIILGYIIKNHYKAKKAKNNEINNNI
;
A
#
# COMPACT_ATOMS: atom_id res chain seq x y z
N MET A 1 15.93 -22.04 19.06
CA MET A 1 15.77 -20.65 18.60
C MET A 1 17.04 -20.26 17.85
N ASN A 2 16.97 -19.95 16.55
CA ASN A 2 18.13 -19.44 15.82
C ASN A 2 18.11 -17.92 15.88
N ILE A 3 19.01 -17.32 16.66
CA ILE A 3 19.07 -15.87 16.89
C ILE A 3 19.20 -15.10 15.57
N ALA A 4 19.93 -15.63 14.59
CA ALA A 4 20.10 -14.98 13.30
C ALA A 4 18.77 -14.86 12.53
N ILE A 5 17.92 -15.90 12.58
CA ILE A 5 16.60 -15.90 11.92
C ILE A 5 15.69 -14.84 12.55
N GLU A 6 15.66 -14.75 13.88
CA GLU A 6 14.86 -13.75 14.60
C GLU A 6 15.30 -12.33 14.27
N VAL A 7 16.61 -12.04 14.32
CA VAL A 7 17.14 -10.70 14.04
C VAL A 7 16.82 -10.29 12.60
N ILE A 8 17.06 -11.16 11.62
CA ILE A 8 16.77 -10.86 10.21
C ILE A 8 15.26 -10.69 10.00
N GLY A 9 14.43 -11.51 10.63
CA GLY A 9 12.97 -11.41 10.56
C GLY A 9 12.46 -10.07 11.08
N TRP A 10 12.93 -9.62 12.24
CA TRP A 10 12.54 -8.32 12.81
C TRP A 10 13.07 -7.14 12.00
N ILE A 11 14.29 -7.22 11.45
CA ILE A 11 14.79 -6.19 10.51
C ILE A 11 13.90 -6.14 9.25
N GLY A 12 13.53 -7.30 8.70
CA GLY A 12 12.61 -7.39 7.57
C GLY A 12 11.26 -6.73 7.87
N PHE A 13 10.69 -7.02 9.04
CA PHE A 13 9.45 -6.39 9.52
C PHE A 13 9.57 -4.87 9.60
N THR A 14 10.63 -4.35 10.24
CA THR A 14 10.83 -2.91 10.42
C THR A 14 11.05 -2.20 9.10
N THR A 15 11.88 -2.76 8.22
CA THR A 15 12.17 -2.16 6.90
C THR A 15 10.93 -2.16 6.00
N ALA A 16 10.15 -3.24 5.97
CA ALA A 16 8.88 -3.28 5.25
C ALA A 16 7.90 -2.20 5.74
N SER A 17 7.82 -2.02 7.06
CA SER A 17 6.97 -0.96 7.66
C SER A 17 7.45 0.44 7.27
N LEU A 18 8.77 0.69 7.28
CA LEU A 18 9.37 1.97 6.89
C LEU A 18 9.24 2.28 5.40
N LEU A 19 9.06 1.28 4.53
CA LEU A 19 8.79 1.52 3.11
C LEU A 19 7.36 2.06 2.89
N LEU A 20 6.38 1.60 3.67
CA LEU A 20 4.97 1.83 3.39
C LEU A 20 4.34 2.94 4.24
N ILE A 21 4.69 3.02 5.53
CA ILE A 21 4.09 4.00 6.45
C ILE A 21 4.40 5.45 6.03
N PRO A 22 5.66 5.83 5.70
CA PRO A 22 5.96 7.19 5.24
C PRO A 22 5.22 7.54 3.95
N GLN A 23 5.05 6.55 3.05
CA GLN A 23 4.30 6.74 1.82
C GLN A 23 2.81 7.01 2.10
N VAL A 24 2.19 6.28 3.03
CA VAL A 24 0.81 6.55 3.48
C VAL A 24 0.68 7.96 4.03
N ILE A 25 1.58 8.36 4.94
CA ILE A 25 1.58 9.69 5.55
C ILE A 25 1.71 10.77 4.46
N LYS A 26 2.64 10.59 3.52
CA LYS A 26 2.84 11.51 2.39
C LYS A 26 1.57 11.62 1.53
N THR A 27 0.95 10.50 1.17
CA THR A 27 -0.28 10.47 0.36
C THR A 27 -1.43 11.18 1.08
N ILE A 28 -1.63 10.94 2.39
CA ILE A 28 -2.68 11.62 3.17
C ILE A 28 -2.40 13.13 3.25
N LYS A 29 -1.16 13.51 3.56
CA LYS A 29 -0.78 14.92 3.81
C LYS A 29 -0.82 15.77 2.53
N THR A 30 -0.31 15.23 1.43
CA THR A 30 -0.22 15.97 0.16
C THR A 30 -1.48 15.83 -0.68
N ASN A 31 -2.22 14.74 -0.49
CA ASN A 31 -3.37 14.37 -1.33
C ASN A 31 -3.01 14.34 -2.83
N ASP A 32 -1.71 14.23 -3.15
CA ASP A 32 -1.19 14.14 -4.52
C ASP A 32 -0.81 12.70 -4.81
N THR A 33 -1.49 12.14 -5.81
CA THR A 33 -1.27 10.78 -6.30
C THR A 33 -0.92 10.76 -7.78
N SER A 34 -0.65 11.92 -8.39
CA SER A 34 -0.43 12.06 -9.83
C SER A 34 0.79 11.28 -10.34
N THR A 35 1.82 11.15 -9.50
CA THR A 35 3.06 10.43 -9.81
C THR A 35 3.07 8.98 -9.32
N ILE A 36 1.99 8.51 -8.70
CA ILE A 36 1.93 7.18 -8.07
C ILE A 36 1.26 6.20 -9.04
N SER A 37 1.96 5.10 -9.36
CA SER A 37 1.42 4.06 -10.22
C SER A 37 0.28 3.29 -9.54
N THR A 38 -0.92 3.32 -10.12
CA THR A 38 -2.07 2.52 -9.64
C THR A 38 -1.79 1.01 -9.70
N SER A 39 -1.12 0.54 -10.76
CA SER A 39 -0.87 -0.89 -10.98
C SER A 39 0.05 -1.47 -9.91
N MET A 40 1.02 -0.69 -9.41
CA MET A 40 1.89 -1.08 -8.31
C MET A 40 1.09 -1.47 -7.05
N PHE A 41 0.05 -0.70 -6.74
CA PHE A 41 -0.78 -0.95 -5.55
C PHE A 41 -1.76 -2.12 -5.75
N ILE A 42 -2.26 -2.32 -6.96
CA ILE A 42 -3.10 -3.49 -7.28
C ILE A 42 -2.30 -4.79 -7.16
N VAL A 43 -1.13 -4.84 -7.81
CA VAL A 43 -0.23 -6.01 -7.74
C VAL A 43 0.29 -6.20 -6.31
N GLY A 44 0.61 -5.09 -5.63
CA GLY A 44 1.02 -5.08 -4.23
C GLY A 44 -0.01 -5.73 -3.32
N LEU A 45 -1.29 -5.42 -3.49
CA LEU A 45 -2.36 -6.01 -2.67
C LEU A 45 -2.42 -7.54 -2.81
N ILE A 46 -2.29 -8.06 -4.03
CA ILE A 46 -2.23 -9.50 -4.29
C ILE A 46 -1.00 -10.08 -3.59
N ASN A 47 0.18 -9.48 -3.81
CA ASN A 47 1.44 -9.94 -3.23
C ASN A 47 1.40 -9.99 -1.70
N PHE A 48 1.03 -8.90 -1.03
CA PHE A 48 1.02 -8.84 0.45
C PHE A 48 -0.04 -9.77 1.04
N THR A 49 -1.18 -9.95 0.38
CA THR A 49 -2.20 -10.92 0.82
C THR A 49 -1.66 -12.35 0.74
N THR A 50 -1.01 -12.72 -0.37
CA THR A 50 -0.38 -14.03 -0.54
C THR A 50 0.71 -14.27 0.51
N TRP A 51 1.59 -13.30 0.76
CA TRP A 51 2.62 -13.41 1.79
C TRP A 51 2.08 -13.46 3.21
N THR A 52 0.95 -12.78 3.48
CA THR A 52 0.25 -12.89 4.76
C THR A 52 -0.22 -14.33 4.98
N ILE A 53 -0.90 -14.92 3.98
CA ILE A 53 -1.35 -16.31 4.04
C ILE A 53 -0.16 -17.26 4.24
N TYR A 54 0.91 -17.07 3.45
CA TYR A 54 2.13 -17.86 3.59
C TYR A 54 2.73 -17.77 5.00
N GLY A 55 2.84 -16.56 5.56
CA GLY A 55 3.34 -16.34 6.91
C GLY A 55 2.54 -17.08 7.98
N PHE A 56 1.21 -17.13 7.85
CA PHE A 56 0.36 -17.96 8.72
C PHE A 56 0.66 -19.45 8.56
N LEU A 57 0.80 -19.94 7.32
CA LEU A 57 1.07 -21.36 7.04
C LEU A 57 2.39 -21.86 7.64
N ILE A 58 3.40 -20.99 7.74
CA ILE A 58 4.70 -21.31 8.34
C ILE A 58 4.85 -20.81 9.78
N ALA A 59 3.76 -20.34 10.41
CA ALA A 59 3.75 -19.80 11.76
C ALA A 59 4.82 -18.71 12.02
N SER A 60 5.10 -17.83 11.04
CA SER A 60 6.08 -16.75 11.16
C SER A 60 5.42 -15.39 11.42
N PRO A 61 5.40 -14.90 12.69
CA PRO A 61 4.81 -13.61 13.04
C PRO A 61 5.46 -12.43 12.33
N GLN A 62 6.76 -12.47 12.12
CA GLN A 62 7.49 -11.40 11.45
C GLN A 62 6.99 -11.21 10.02
N ILE A 63 6.64 -12.30 9.33
CA ILE A 63 6.12 -12.27 7.96
C ILE A 63 4.66 -11.86 7.93
N TYR A 64 3.77 -12.55 8.66
CA TYR A 64 2.34 -12.26 8.52
C TYR A 64 1.98 -10.87 9.09
N ILE A 65 2.61 -10.40 10.17
CA ILE A 65 2.33 -9.07 10.72
C ILE A 65 2.83 -7.98 9.77
N ALA A 66 4.05 -8.11 9.21
CA ALA A 66 4.58 -7.15 8.24
C ALA A 66 3.65 -6.98 7.03
N ASN A 67 3.17 -8.11 6.50
CA ASN A 67 2.33 -8.09 5.31
C ASN A 67 0.89 -7.63 5.59
N ILE A 68 0.35 -7.85 6.79
CA ILE A 68 -0.94 -7.25 7.21
C ILE A 68 -0.83 -5.73 7.21
N ILE A 69 0.23 -5.17 7.82
CA ILE A 69 0.48 -3.72 7.80
C ILE A 69 0.59 -3.24 6.35
N ALA A 70 1.29 -3.99 5.51
CA ALA A 70 1.45 -3.66 4.10
C ALA A 70 0.12 -3.62 3.34
N VAL A 71 -0.76 -4.60 3.54
CA VAL A 71 -2.12 -4.64 2.99
C VAL A 71 -2.91 -3.40 3.42
N THR A 72 -2.91 -3.07 4.72
CA THR A 72 -3.62 -1.89 5.24
C THR A 72 -3.10 -0.59 4.59
N CYS A 73 -1.78 -0.42 4.55
CA CYS A 73 -1.16 0.73 3.89
C CYS A 73 -1.52 0.82 2.41
N ASN A 74 -1.53 -0.31 1.72
CA ASN A 74 -1.86 -0.38 0.29
C ASN A 74 -3.30 0.03 0.01
N ILE A 75 -4.25 -0.46 0.80
CA ILE A 75 -5.68 -0.12 0.67
C ILE A 75 -5.88 1.39 0.85
N ILE A 76 -5.22 2.00 1.85
CA ILE A 76 -5.32 3.44 2.10
C ILE A 76 -4.82 4.22 0.87
N ILE A 77 -3.62 3.91 0.38
CA ILE A 77 -3.04 4.64 -0.76
C ILE A 77 -3.87 4.44 -2.03
N LEU A 78 -4.32 3.20 -2.30
CA LEU A 78 -5.16 2.90 -3.46
C LEU A 78 -6.50 3.66 -3.40
N GLY A 79 -7.09 3.79 -2.21
CA GLY A 79 -8.28 4.60 -2.00
C GLY A 79 -8.09 6.08 -2.39
N TYR A 80 -6.94 6.67 -2.03
CA TYR A 80 -6.59 8.03 -2.45
C TYR A 80 -6.38 8.14 -3.97
N ILE A 81 -5.70 7.17 -4.58
CA ILE A 81 -5.50 7.12 -6.04
C ILE A 81 -6.85 7.12 -6.77
N ILE A 82 -7.76 6.22 -6.36
CA ILE A 82 -9.10 6.09 -6.97
C ILE A 82 -9.90 7.38 -6.78
N LYS A 83 -9.91 7.95 -5.57
CA LYS A 83 -10.59 9.21 -5.27
C LYS A 83 -10.10 10.35 -6.18
N ASN A 84 -8.79 10.48 -6.34
CA ASN A 84 -8.18 11.53 -7.16
C ASN A 84 -8.47 11.33 -8.65
N HIS A 85 -8.42 10.10 -9.15
CA HIS A 85 -8.80 9.78 -10.53
C HIS A 85 -10.28 10.13 -10.81
N TYR A 86 -11.18 9.82 -9.87
CA TYR A 86 -12.59 10.18 -9.99
C TYR A 86 -12.80 11.69 -10.01
N LYS A 87 -12.12 12.43 -9.13
CA LYS A 87 -12.18 13.90 -9.08
C LYS A 87 -11.71 14.54 -10.40
N ALA A 88 -10.59 14.06 -10.94
CA ALA A 88 -10.05 14.55 -12.21
C ALA A 88 -11.02 14.28 -13.39
N LYS A 89 -11.60 13.08 -13.45
CA LYS A 89 -12.60 12.74 -14.48
C LYS A 89 -13.86 13.60 -14.38
N LYS A 90 -14.36 13.87 -13.16
CA LYS A 90 -15.53 14.73 -12.95
C LYS A 90 -15.28 16.17 -13.38
N ALA A 91 -14.10 16.74 -13.05
CA ALA A 91 -13.75 18.09 -13.47
C ALA A 91 -13.74 18.22 -15.00
N LYS A 92 -13.09 17.28 -15.70
CA LYS A 92 -13.07 17.24 -17.17
C LYS A 92 -14.46 17.15 -17.79
N ASN A 93 -15.35 16.33 -17.23
CA ASN A 93 -16.72 16.20 -17.73
C ASN A 93 -17.53 17.49 -17.54
N ASN A 94 -17.36 18.19 -16.42
CA ASN A 94 -18.03 19.46 -16.16
C ASN A 94 -17.57 20.56 -17.13
N GLU A 95 -16.26 20.61 -17.45
CA GLU A 95 -15.72 21.53 -18.45
C GLU A 95 -16.30 21.28 -19.84
N ILE A 96 -16.41 20.01 -20.25
CA ILE A 96 -17.04 19.64 -21.53
C ILE A 96 -18.50 20.09 -21.59
N ASN A 97 -19.27 19.84 -20.52
CA ASN A 97 -20.69 20.19 -20.48
C ASN A 97 -20.97 21.70 -20.45
N ASN A 98 -20.07 22.52 -19.88
CA ASN A 98 -20.22 23.97 -19.84
C ASN A 98 -19.83 24.66 -21.17
N ASN A 99 -19.15 23.95 -22.07
CA ASN A 99 -18.69 24.46 -23.36
C ASN A 99 -19.59 24.03 -24.54
N ILE A 100 -20.72 23.36 -24.26
CA ILE A 100 -21.76 22.95 -25.21
C ILE A 100 -23.01 23.78 -24.91
#